data_AF-A0AAV3Y1Q9-F1
#
_entry.id   AF-A0AAV3Y1Q9-F1
#
_cell.length_a   1.000
_cell.length_b   1.000
_cell.length_c   1.000
_cell.angle_alpha   90.00
_cell.angle_beta   90.00
_cell.angle_gamma   90.00
#
_symmetry.space_group_name_H-M   'P 1'
#
loop_
_entity.id
_entity.type
_entity.pdbx_description
1 polymer ?
#
loop_
_entity_poly.entity_id
_entity_poly.type
_entity_poly.pdbx_seq_one_letter_code
_entity_poly.pdbx_strand_id
1 'polypeptide(L)'
;MLLYLAASGHSLYAKSVYIYLQQMQTLQEQHPEVFSAFSAGYHVLRRSDRFWAGLSTDLVIEQTLMRSMKSVGGLTHGRGMGDSQRTQWLLSRPACADMNSAVQEVTGSENTTSAQHAESSQSRMKRDDEDMRSLLNFLLSRDPFACDETLRSISTGVTADQIVNSYRAKEVGYTILEFMKDNAVKDYTFRRKSK
;
A
#
# COMPACT_ATOMS: atom_id res chain seq x y z
N MET A 1 10.05 5.58 8.40
CA MET A 1 10.01 4.48 7.40
C MET A 1 11.25 4.44 6.53
N LEU A 2 11.71 5.57 5.96
CA LEU A 2 12.89 5.64 5.09
C LEU A 2 14.14 4.93 5.63
N LEU A 3 14.51 5.19 6.90
CA LEU A 3 15.66 4.54 7.55
C LEU A 3 15.58 3.01 7.51
N TYR A 4 14.39 2.45 7.79
CA TYR A 4 14.18 1.01 7.79
C TYR A 4 14.17 0.42 6.38
N LEU A 5 13.67 1.15 5.37
CA LEU A 5 13.76 0.73 3.96
C LEU A 5 15.21 0.68 3.48
N ALA A 6 16.02 1.67 3.87
CA ALA A 6 17.45 1.68 3.58
C ALA A 6 18.16 0.49 4.27
N ALA A 7 17.90 0.27 5.56
CA ALA A 7 18.54 -0.80 6.34
C ALA A 7 18.14 -2.22 5.89
N SER A 8 16.88 -2.42 5.50
CA SER A 8 16.37 -3.70 4.97
C SER A 8 16.78 -3.99 3.53
N GLY A 9 17.49 -3.06 2.87
CA GLY A 9 17.96 -3.24 1.51
C GLY A 9 16.90 -3.04 0.43
N HIS A 10 15.73 -2.48 0.77
CA HIS A 10 14.69 -2.05 -0.18
C HIS A 10 15.12 -0.78 -0.93
N SER A 11 16.20 -0.91 -1.69
CA SER A 11 16.98 0.18 -2.29
C SER A 11 16.14 1.09 -3.19
N LEU A 12 15.28 0.51 -4.04
CA LEU A 12 14.42 1.29 -4.93
C LEU A 12 13.40 2.13 -4.14
N TYR A 13 12.74 1.52 -3.16
CA TYR A 13 11.81 2.24 -2.29
C TYR A 13 12.52 3.30 -1.46
N ALA A 14 13.73 3.03 -0.96
CA ALA A 14 14.52 4.02 -0.24
C ALA A 14 14.81 5.24 -1.12
N LYS A 15 15.21 5.06 -2.39
CA LYS A 15 15.40 6.18 -3.34
C LYS A 15 14.11 6.95 -3.60
N SER A 16 13.02 6.24 -3.90
CA SER A 16 11.74 6.86 -4.20
C SER A 16 11.20 7.66 -3.02
N VAL A 17 11.25 7.10 -1.82
CA VAL A 17 10.82 7.79 -0.59
C VAL A 17 11.74 8.96 -0.26
N TYR A 18 13.04 8.84 -0.49
CA TYR A 18 13.99 9.94 -0.31
C TYR A 18 13.64 11.15 -1.18
N ILE A 19 13.43 10.93 -2.49
CA ILE A 19 13.02 11.99 -3.43
C ILE A 19 11.67 12.57 -3.03
N TYR A 20 10.70 11.69 -2.73
CA TYR A 20 9.37 12.11 -2.32
C TYR A 20 9.43 13.03 -1.09
N LEU A 21 10.21 12.67 -0.07
CA LEU A 21 10.35 13.51 1.13
C LEU A 21 11.01 14.86 0.82
N GLN A 22 12.01 14.91 -0.05
CA GLN A 22 12.61 16.18 -0.49
C GLN A 22 11.57 17.06 -1.20
N GLN A 23 10.78 16.49 -2.11
CA GLN A 23 9.70 17.21 -2.80
C GLN A 23 8.62 17.71 -1.83
N MET A 24 8.27 16.89 -0.83
CA MET A 24 7.29 17.27 0.19
C MET A 24 7.77 18.41 1.09
N GLN A 25 9.09 18.51 1.35
CA GLN A 25 9.67 19.61 2.12
C GLN A 25 9.55 20.95 1.40
N THR A 26 9.71 20.97 0.09
CA THR A 26 9.61 22.19 -0.73
C THR A 26 8.25 22.38 -1.38
N LEU A 27 7.26 21.53 -1.05
CA LEU A 27 5.95 21.51 -1.72
C LEU A 27 5.21 22.84 -1.61
N GLN A 28 5.26 23.47 -0.43
CA GLN A 28 4.59 24.75 -0.18
C GLN A 28 5.15 25.88 -1.05
N GLU A 29 6.46 25.87 -1.33
CA GLU A 29 7.15 26.90 -2.10
C GLU A 29 7.02 26.65 -3.61
N GLN A 30 7.20 25.40 -4.05
CA GLN A 30 7.20 25.06 -5.48
C GLN A 30 5.80 24.86 -6.06
N HIS A 31 4.86 24.38 -5.25
CA HIS A 31 3.49 24.04 -5.67
C HIS A 31 2.46 24.45 -4.60
N PRO A 32 2.29 25.76 -4.34
CA PRO A 32 1.43 26.26 -3.27
C PRO A 32 -0.03 25.82 -3.43
N GLU A 33 -0.56 25.71 -4.66
CA GLU A 33 -1.92 25.21 -4.87
C GLU A 33 -2.08 23.75 -4.45
N VAL A 34 -1.09 22.90 -4.74
CA VAL A 34 -1.10 21.48 -4.37
C VAL A 34 -0.96 21.34 -2.86
N PHE A 35 -0.09 22.14 -2.23
CA PHE A 35 0.05 22.18 -0.78
C PHE A 35 -1.26 22.59 -0.08
N SER A 36 -1.93 23.61 -0.59
CA SER A 36 -3.23 24.07 -0.07
C SER A 36 -4.29 22.98 -0.18
N ALA A 37 -4.44 22.37 -1.36
CA ALA A 37 -5.38 21.27 -1.58
C ALA A 37 -5.06 20.05 -0.70
N PHE A 38 -3.77 19.70 -0.57
CA PHE A 38 -3.33 18.61 0.29
C PHE A 38 -3.68 18.87 1.76
N SER A 39 -3.39 20.08 2.25
CA SER A 39 -3.69 20.53 3.63
C SER A 39 -5.19 20.62 3.89
N ALA A 40 -5.99 20.94 2.87
CA ALA A 40 -7.45 20.90 2.91
C ALA A 40 -8.04 19.48 2.86
N GLY A 41 -7.20 18.43 2.77
CA GLY A 41 -7.62 17.04 2.80
C GLY A 41 -8.04 16.46 1.44
N TYR A 42 -7.74 17.13 0.32
CA TYR A 42 -8.19 16.69 -1.03
C TYR A 42 -7.47 15.43 -1.53
N HIS A 43 -6.61 14.84 -0.72
CA HIS A 43 -6.00 13.53 -0.95
C HIS A 43 -6.86 12.36 -0.43
N VAL A 44 -7.99 12.66 0.21
CA VAL A 44 -9.01 11.70 0.64
C VAL A 44 -10.26 11.88 -0.21
N LEU A 45 -10.66 10.82 -0.90
CA LEU A 45 -11.88 10.75 -1.70
C LEU A 45 -12.96 10.01 -0.93
N ARG A 46 -14.21 10.39 -1.17
CA ARG A 46 -15.39 9.71 -0.63
C ARG A 46 -16.40 9.49 -1.75
N ARG A 47 -16.69 8.23 -2.07
CA ARG A 47 -17.63 7.85 -3.15
C ARG A 47 -19.07 7.60 -2.66
N SER A 48 -19.27 7.49 -1.35
CA SER A 48 -20.59 7.24 -0.74
C SER A 48 -20.68 7.99 0.58
N ASP A 49 -21.90 8.32 1.02
CA ASP A 49 -22.13 9.08 2.27
C ASP A 49 -22.05 8.22 3.54
N ARG A 50 -21.30 7.11 3.50
CA ARG A 50 -21.14 6.23 4.66
C ARG A 50 -20.14 6.82 5.65
N PHE A 51 -20.33 6.48 6.92
CA PHE A 51 -19.31 6.72 7.94
C PHE A 51 -18.01 5.99 7.59
N TRP A 52 -16.87 6.67 7.81
CA TRP A 52 -15.52 6.13 7.58
C TRP A 52 -15.23 5.69 6.14
N ALA A 53 -15.94 6.25 5.14
CA ALA A 53 -15.73 5.93 3.73
C ALA A 53 -14.67 6.78 3.02
N GLY A 54 -13.80 7.47 3.79
CA GLY A 54 -12.66 8.19 3.25
C GLY A 54 -11.60 7.21 2.77
N LEU A 55 -11.25 7.27 1.49
CA LEU A 55 -10.22 6.44 0.87
C LEU A 55 -9.14 7.34 0.28
N SER A 56 -7.88 6.93 0.33
CA SER A 56 -6.83 7.66 -0.38
C SER A 56 -7.06 7.59 -1.89
N THR A 57 -6.67 8.64 -2.60
CA THR A 57 -6.82 8.71 -4.07
C THR A 57 -6.19 7.51 -4.79
N ASP A 58 -4.99 7.09 -4.36
CA ASP A 58 -4.29 5.93 -4.91
C ASP A 58 -5.09 4.63 -4.75
N LEU A 59 -5.67 4.41 -3.56
CA LEU A 59 -6.48 3.25 -3.29
C LEU A 59 -7.75 3.21 -4.16
N VAL A 60 -8.38 4.37 -4.37
CA VAL A 60 -9.55 4.46 -5.27
C VAL A 60 -9.15 4.16 -6.72
N ILE A 61 -8.02 4.71 -7.19
CA ILE A 61 -7.50 4.42 -8.52
C ILE A 61 -7.26 2.92 -8.66
N GLU A 62 -6.52 2.30 -7.74
CA GLU A 62 -6.17 0.88 -7.83
C GLU A 62 -7.40 -0.03 -7.70
N GLN A 63 -8.22 0.16 -6.66
CA GLN A 63 -9.33 -0.75 -6.36
C GLN A 63 -10.57 -0.54 -7.24
N THR A 64 -10.77 0.67 -7.77
CA THR A 64 -11.93 0.96 -8.63
C THR A 64 -11.53 1.00 -10.10
N LEU A 65 -10.62 1.90 -10.47
CA LEU A 65 -10.29 2.15 -11.87
C LEU A 65 -9.43 1.00 -12.42
N MET A 66 -8.33 0.68 -11.76
CA MET A 66 -7.39 -0.35 -12.21
C MET A 66 -7.97 -1.75 -12.09
N ARG A 67 -8.80 -2.04 -11.07
CA ARG A 67 -9.46 -3.35 -10.94
C ARG A 67 -10.20 -3.78 -12.20
N SER A 68 -10.91 -2.86 -12.83
CA SER A 68 -11.65 -3.15 -14.08
C SER A 68 -10.75 -3.36 -15.30
N MET A 69 -9.55 -2.77 -15.30
CA MET A 69 -8.53 -3.01 -16.32
C MET A 69 -7.77 -4.33 -16.08
N LYS A 70 -7.63 -4.73 -14.81
CA LYS A 70 -6.87 -5.92 -14.38
C LYS A 70 -7.74 -7.18 -14.28
N SER A 71 -9.06 -7.06 -14.21
CA SER A 71 -9.98 -8.19 -14.19
C SER A 71 -10.04 -8.93 -15.53
N VAL A 72 -10.61 -10.13 -15.52
CA VAL A 72 -10.87 -10.91 -16.75
C VAL A 72 -11.71 -10.09 -17.73
N GLY A 73 -11.27 -10.00 -18.99
CA GLY A 73 -11.87 -9.11 -20.00
C GLY A 73 -11.41 -7.64 -19.94
N GLY A 74 -10.48 -7.32 -19.04
CA GLY A 74 -9.83 -6.02 -18.93
C GLY A 74 -8.55 -5.90 -19.77
N LEU A 75 -8.02 -4.68 -19.82
CA LEU A 75 -6.88 -4.28 -20.66
C LEU A 75 -5.58 -5.06 -20.42
N THR A 76 -5.32 -5.46 -19.17
CA THR A 76 -4.00 -5.99 -18.75
C THR A 76 -4.00 -7.51 -18.53
N HIS A 77 -5.14 -8.18 -18.73
CA HIS A 77 -5.27 -9.62 -18.47
C HIS A 77 -5.23 -10.43 -19.78
N GLY A 78 -4.27 -11.36 -19.93
CA GLY A 78 -4.15 -12.25 -21.10
C GLY A 78 -3.05 -11.86 -22.09
N ARG A 79 -3.20 -12.22 -23.38
CA ARG A 79 -2.16 -12.04 -24.44
C ARG A 79 -1.93 -10.57 -24.87
N GLY A 80 -2.45 -9.60 -24.11
CA GLY A 80 -2.44 -8.19 -24.46
C GLY A 80 -3.47 -7.81 -25.53
N MET A 81 -3.85 -6.53 -25.56
CA MET A 81 -4.73 -5.94 -26.57
C MET A 81 -3.91 -5.09 -27.53
N GLY A 82 -4.22 -5.14 -28.83
CA GLY A 82 -3.69 -4.19 -29.81
C GLY A 82 -4.28 -2.77 -29.60
N ASP A 83 -3.65 -1.75 -30.17
CA ASP A 83 -4.04 -0.35 -29.90
C ASP A 83 -5.47 0.00 -30.33
N SER A 84 -5.97 -0.60 -31.42
CA SER A 84 -7.36 -0.46 -31.83
C SER A 84 -8.34 -1.06 -30.82
N GLN A 85 -8.02 -2.23 -30.26
CA GLN A 85 -8.83 -2.89 -29.24
C GLN A 85 -8.81 -2.11 -27.92
N ARG A 86 -7.66 -1.56 -27.54
CA ARG A 86 -7.54 -0.69 -26.35
C ARG A 86 -8.41 0.56 -26.48
N THR A 87 -8.36 1.20 -27.65
CA THR A 87 -9.19 2.37 -27.97
C THR A 87 -10.68 2.01 -27.91
N GLN A 88 -11.07 0.89 -28.53
CA GLN A 88 -12.46 0.43 -28.49
C GLN A 88 -12.93 0.14 -27.06
N TRP A 89 -12.10 -0.49 -26.24
CA TRP A 89 -12.41 -0.75 -24.83
C TRP A 89 -12.55 0.53 -24.02
N LEU A 90 -11.64 1.50 -24.22
CA LEU A 90 -11.67 2.78 -23.52
C LEU A 90 -12.92 3.59 -23.87
N LEU A 91 -13.28 3.64 -25.16
CA LEU A 91 -14.43 4.40 -25.65
C LEU A 91 -15.78 3.72 -25.32
N SER A 92 -15.82 2.39 -25.20
CA SER A 92 -17.04 1.66 -24.86
C SER A 92 -17.36 1.69 -23.36
N ARG A 93 -16.36 1.91 -22.49
CA ARG A 93 -16.52 1.87 -21.04
C ARG A 93 -17.62 2.77 -20.46
N PRO A 94 -17.75 4.06 -20.84
CA PRO A 94 -18.83 4.91 -20.35
C PRO A 94 -20.20 4.34 -20.72
N ALA A 95 -20.41 3.97 -21.99
CA ALA A 95 -21.67 3.40 -22.46
C ALA A 95 -22.02 2.06 -21.75
N CYS A 96 -21.01 1.20 -21.52
CA CYS A 96 -21.20 -0.03 -20.74
C CYS A 96 -21.56 0.26 -19.27
N ALA A 97 -20.99 1.31 -18.67
CA ALA A 97 -21.33 1.70 -17.30
C ALA A 97 -22.76 2.22 -17.20
N ASP A 98 -23.21 3.02 -18.16
CA ASP A 98 -24.58 3.53 -18.24
C ASP A 98 -25.58 2.37 -18.41
N MET A 99 -25.31 1.46 -19.36
CA MET A 99 -26.13 0.26 -19.53
C MET A 99 -26.19 -0.60 -18.27
N ASN A 100 -25.06 -0.81 -17.60
CA ASN A 100 -25.02 -1.58 -16.36
C ASN A 100 -25.79 -0.89 -15.21
N SER A 101 -25.85 0.44 -15.21
CA SER A 101 -26.61 1.21 -14.23
C SER A 101 -28.12 1.09 -14.51
N ALA A 102 -28.53 1.25 -15.78
CA ALA A 102 -29.91 1.07 -16.20
C ALA A 102 -30.43 -0.37 -15.94
N VAL A 103 -29.59 -1.39 -16.19
CA VAL A 103 -29.95 -2.78 -15.89
C VAL A 103 -30.14 -3.01 -14.39
N GLN A 104 -29.31 -2.42 -13.53
CA GLN A 104 -29.47 -2.53 -12.08
C GLN A 104 -30.78 -1.89 -11.61
N GLU A 105 -31.11 -0.72 -12.15
CA GLU A 105 -32.37 -0.02 -11.87
C GLU A 105 -33.59 -0.87 -12.27
N VAL A 106 -33.60 -1.40 -13.50
CA VAL A 106 -34.70 -2.23 -14.02
C VAL A 106 -34.88 -3.54 -13.24
N THR A 107 -33.77 -4.17 -12.83
CA THR A 107 -33.79 -5.46 -12.14
C THR A 107 -34.02 -5.34 -10.64
N GLY A 108 -34.06 -4.12 -10.10
CA GLY A 108 -34.07 -3.88 -8.64
C GLY A 108 -32.84 -4.48 -7.94
N SER A 109 -31.82 -4.89 -8.71
CA SER A 109 -30.58 -5.48 -8.23
C SER A 109 -29.54 -4.38 -8.06
N GLU A 110 -29.96 -3.28 -7.44
CA GLU A 110 -29.00 -2.29 -6.96
C GLU A 110 -28.01 -3.03 -6.06
N ASN A 111 -26.71 -2.84 -6.31
CA ASN A 111 -25.68 -3.27 -5.37
C ASN A 111 -25.78 -2.39 -4.11
N THR A 112 -26.84 -2.60 -3.33
CA THR A 112 -27.06 -2.01 -2.03
C THR A 112 -26.11 -2.68 -1.08
N THR A 113 -24.90 -2.14 -1.01
CA THR A 113 -24.03 -2.45 0.11
C THR A 113 -24.75 -1.98 1.38
N SER A 114 -24.81 -2.81 2.42
CA SER A 114 -25.40 -2.41 3.71
C SER A 114 -24.82 -1.07 4.20
N ALA A 115 -25.58 -0.29 4.97
CA ALA A 115 -25.03 0.89 5.66
C ALA A 115 -23.87 0.52 6.60
N GLN A 116 -23.87 -0.74 7.07
CA GLN A 116 -22.81 -1.32 7.87
C GLN A 116 -21.57 -1.59 7.00
N HIS A 117 -20.39 -1.20 7.50
CA HIS A 117 -19.12 -1.48 6.84
C HIS A 117 -18.94 -2.99 6.68
N ALA A 118 -18.41 -3.46 5.55
CA ALA A 118 -18.27 -4.90 5.27
C ALA A 118 -17.45 -5.63 6.37
N GLU A 119 -16.46 -4.92 6.93
CA GLU A 119 -15.63 -5.43 8.02
C GLU A 119 -16.34 -5.51 9.38
N SER A 120 -17.52 -4.89 9.53
CA SER A 120 -18.32 -4.97 10.76
C SER A 120 -19.37 -6.08 10.71
N SER A 121 -19.33 -6.95 9.71
CA SER A 121 -20.25 -8.08 9.60
C SER A 121 -19.95 -9.15 10.66
N GLN A 122 -20.98 -9.85 11.16
CA GLN A 122 -20.81 -10.91 12.15
C GLN A 122 -19.85 -12.02 11.69
N SER A 123 -19.88 -12.34 10.38
CA SER A 123 -18.97 -13.33 9.80
C SER A 123 -17.52 -12.87 9.79
N ARG A 124 -17.26 -11.57 9.52
CA ARG A 124 -15.91 -10.99 9.65
C ARG A 124 -15.45 -11.00 11.11
N MET A 125 -16.29 -10.52 12.02
CA MET A 125 -15.97 -10.49 13.46
C MET A 125 -15.61 -11.89 13.99
N LYS A 126 -16.37 -12.92 13.59
CA LYS A 126 -16.08 -14.31 13.98
C LYS A 126 -14.74 -14.80 13.42
N ARG A 127 -14.44 -14.50 12.16
CA ARG A 127 -13.15 -14.86 11.54
C ARG A 127 -11.99 -14.14 12.21
N ASP A 128 -12.13 -12.84 12.49
CA ASP A 128 -11.10 -12.06 13.15
C ASP A 128 -10.84 -12.58 14.58
N ASP A 129 -11.88 -12.99 15.30
CA ASP A 129 -11.76 -13.65 16.61
C ASP A 129 -11.03 -15.00 16.52
N GLU A 130 -11.35 -15.83 15.52
CA GLU A 130 -10.63 -17.08 15.25
C GLU A 130 -9.15 -16.85 14.90
N ASP A 131 -8.86 -15.89 14.02
CA ASP A 131 -7.50 -15.51 13.62
C ASP A 131 -6.72 -14.92 14.80
N MET A 132 -7.35 -14.08 15.62
CA MET A 132 -6.74 -13.52 16.84
C MET A 132 -6.39 -14.63 17.84
N ARG A 133 -7.27 -15.61 18.07
CA ARG A 133 -6.96 -16.76 18.92
C ARG A 133 -5.79 -17.57 18.36
N SER A 134 -5.75 -17.78 17.05
CA SER A 134 -4.65 -18.47 16.39
C SER A 134 -3.33 -17.73 16.59
N LEU A 135 -3.32 -16.41 16.40
CA LEU A 135 -2.16 -15.56 16.62
C LEU A 135 -1.71 -15.58 18.08
N LEU A 136 -2.64 -15.46 19.04
CA LEU A 136 -2.32 -15.51 20.46
C LEU A 136 -1.71 -16.86 20.84
N ASN A 137 -2.30 -17.97 20.40
CA ASN A 137 -1.74 -19.30 20.62
C ASN A 137 -0.34 -19.45 20.02
N PHE A 138 -0.11 -18.88 18.84
CA PHE A 138 1.20 -18.87 18.20
C PHE A 138 2.23 -18.09 19.04
N LEU A 139 1.85 -16.90 19.54
CA LEU A 139 2.69 -16.02 20.34
C LEU A 139 2.91 -16.52 21.78
N LEU A 140 2.00 -17.31 22.37
CA LEU A 140 2.21 -17.90 23.70
C LEU A 140 3.50 -18.72 23.79
N SER A 141 3.84 -19.44 22.71
CA SER A 141 5.09 -20.21 22.62
C SER A 141 6.30 -19.40 22.16
N ARG A 142 6.10 -18.15 21.72
CA ARG A 142 7.09 -17.28 21.09
C ARG A 142 6.89 -15.84 21.56
N ASP A 143 6.84 -15.65 22.87
CA ASP A 143 6.55 -14.36 23.47
C ASP A 143 7.58 -13.32 23.03
N PRO A 144 7.19 -12.29 22.25
CA PRO A 144 8.12 -11.27 21.77
C PRO A 144 8.57 -10.32 22.90
N PHE A 145 7.96 -10.39 24.07
CA PHE A 145 8.25 -9.55 25.23
C PHE A 145 8.91 -10.32 26.38
N ALA A 146 9.24 -11.60 26.18
CA ALA A 146 10.05 -12.33 27.14
C ALA A 146 11.37 -11.58 27.40
N CYS A 147 11.85 -11.58 28.65
CA CYS A 147 13.14 -11.00 29.02
C CYS A 147 14.31 -11.89 28.54
N ASP A 148 14.35 -12.15 27.24
CA ASP A 148 15.40 -12.87 26.52
C ASP A 148 16.23 -11.83 25.76
N GLU A 149 17.54 -11.77 26.00
CA GLU A 149 18.45 -10.86 25.30
C GLU A 149 18.75 -11.33 23.87
N THR A 150 18.34 -12.56 23.51
CA THR A 150 18.56 -13.11 22.17
C THR A 150 17.58 -12.55 21.14
N LEU A 151 18.09 -12.19 19.97
CA LEU A 151 17.24 -11.76 18.86
C LEU A 151 16.62 -12.99 18.19
N ARG A 152 15.30 -13.14 18.26
CA ARG A 152 14.59 -14.30 17.68
C ARG A 152 13.62 -13.90 16.59
N SER A 153 13.56 -14.68 15.51
CA SER A 153 12.52 -14.56 14.50
C SER A 153 11.18 -15.05 15.06
N ILE A 154 10.17 -14.20 15.09
CA ILE A 154 8.82 -14.57 15.58
C ILE A 154 8.17 -15.61 14.67
N SER A 155 8.37 -15.53 13.35
CA SER A 155 7.73 -16.45 12.41
C SER A 155 8.32 -17.87 12.43
N THR A 156 9.64 -17.98 12.58
CA THR A 156 10.35 -19.26 12.49
C THR A 156 10.81 -19.79 13.85
N GLY A 157 10.85 -18.95 14.88
CA GLY A 157 11.43 -19.27 16.19
C GLY A 157 12.96 -19.36 16.20
N VAL A 158 13.63 -19.09 15.08
CA VAL A 158 15.09 -19.19 14.96
C VAL A 158 15.76 -18.02 15.68
N THR A 159 16.69 -18.32 16.57
CA THR A 159 17.55 -17.33 17.23
C THR A 159 18.64 -16.89 16.26
N ALA A 160 18.81 -15.59 16.15
CA ALA A 160 19.76 -14.97 15.25
C ALA A 160 21.19 -15.13 15.78
N ASP A 161 22.12 -15.31 14.84
CA ASP A 161 23.55 -15.33 15.14
C ASP A 161 24.07 -13.91 15.47
N GLN A 162 25.27 -13.81 16.04
CA GLN A 162 25.90 -12.55 16.45
C GLN A 162 26.11 -11.57 15.28
N ILE A 163 26.07 -12.06 14.04
CA ILE A 163 26.21 -11.26 12.82
C ILE A 163 24.94 -10.43 12.53
N VAL A 164 23.78 -10.86 13.02
CA VAL A 164 22.49 -10.21 12.71
C VAL A 164 22.33 -8.94 13.53
N ASN A 165 22.06 -7.83 12.84
CA ASN A 165 22.00 -6.50 13.43
C ASN A 165 20.63 -5.81 13.26
N SER A 166 19.53 -6.58 13.13
CA SER A 166 18.19 -6.03 12.89
C SER A 166 17.73 -5.04 13.96
N TYR A 167 18.14 -5.22 15.22
CA TYR A 167 17.88 -4.28 16.32
C TYR A 167 18.52 -2.90 16.10
N ARG A 168 19.56 -2.81 15.26
CA ARG A 168 20.25 -1.57 14.87
C ARG A 168 19.76 -1.00 13.55
N ALA A 169 18.62 -1.47 13.02
CA ALA A 169 18.14 -1.06 11.69
C ALA A 169 18.02 0.47 11.54
N LYS A 170 17.65 1.18 12.61
CA LYS A 170 17.59 2.65 12.60
C LYS A 170 18.97 3.29 12.38
N GLU A 171 19.99 2.83 13.10
CA GLU A 171 21.37 3.31 12.99
C GLU A 171 21.96 2.99 11.61
N VAL A 172 21.81 1.74 11.17
CA VAL A 172 22.27 1.28 9.86
C VAL A 172 21.63 2.10 8.74
N GLY A 173 20.31 2.31 8.82
CA GLY A 173 19.58 3.15 7.88
C GLY A 173 20.09 4.58 7.86
N TYR A 174 20.39 5.15 9.02
CA TYR A 174 20.94 6.51 9.13
C TYR A 174 22.31 6.62 8.45
N THR A 175 23.21 5.68 8.75
CA THR A 175 24.53 5.61 8.10
C THR A 175 24.42 5.52 6.58
N ILE A 176 23.49 4.73 6.06
CA ILE A 176 23.25 4.63 4.61
C ILE A 176 22.78 5.97 4.04
N LEU A 177 21.85 6.66 4.71
CA LEU A 177 21.35 7.96 4.24
C LEU A 177 22.41 9.06 4.30
N GLU A 178 23.31 9.05 5.29
CA GLU A 178 24.45 9.99 5.33
C GLU A 178 25.33 9.83 4.09
N PHE A 179 25.59 8.60 3.63
CA PHE A 179 26.28 8.38 2.36
C PHE A 179 25.49 8.86 1.13
N MET A 180 24.17 9.03 1.23
CA MET A 180 23.33 9.53 0.14
C MET A 180 23.24 11.06 0.08
N LYS A 181 23.48 11.77 1.19
CA LYS A 181 23.12 13.19 1.39
C LYS A 181 23.66 14.13 0.30
N ASP A 182 24.88 13.88 -0.18
CA ASP A 182 25.57 14.72 -1.17
C ASP A 182 25.71 14.04 -2.54
N ASN A 183 25.06 12.89 -2.73
CA ASN A 183 25.07 12.16 -3.98
C ASN A 183 23.72 12.30 -4.68
N ALA A 184 23.75 12.54 -6.00
CA ALA A 184 22.53 12.47 -6.79
C ALA A 184 21.91 11.06 -6.67
N VAL A 185 20.60 11.01 -6.38
CA VAL A 185 19.89 9.75 -6.12
C VAL A 185 20.00 8.76 -7.30
N LYS A 186 20.11 9.29 -8.54
CA LYS A 186 20.29 8.49 -9.75
C LYS A 186 21.64 7.77 -9.76
N ASP A 187 22.70 8.46 -9.34
CA ASP A 187 24.08 7.98 -9.43
C ASP A 187 24.48 7.14 -8.21
N TYR A 188 23.82 7.34 -7.08
CA TYR A 188 24.06 6.55 -5.87
C TYR A 188 23.67 5.08 -6.07
N THR A 189 24.61 4.16 -5.89
CA THR A 189 24.36 2.71 -5.97
C THR A 189 24.56 2.07 -4.61
N PHE A 190 23.53 1.39 -4.10
CA PHE A 190 23.62 0.63 -2.86
C PHE A 190 24.57 -0.54 -3.06
N ARG A 191 25.66 -0.58 -2.29
CA ARG A 191 26.58 -1.72 -2.29
C ARG A 191 26.02 -2.78 -1.34
N ARG A 192 25.90 -4.02 -1.80
CA ARG A 192 25.74 -5.16 -0.89
C ARG A 192 27.05 -5.37 -0.16
N LYS A 193 27.01 -5.56 1.17
CA LYS A 193 28.17 -6.06 1.91
C LYS A 193 28.58 -7.40 1.28
N SER A 194 29.88 -7.59 1.03
CA SER A 194 30.40 -8.95 0.75
C SER A 194 29.98 -9.83 1.92
N LYS A 195 29.46 -11.01 1.62
CA LYS A 195 29.29 -12.06 2.63
C LYS A 195 30.64 -12.45 3.19
#